data_AF-A0A559JQV2-F1
#
_entry.id   AF-A0A559JQV2-F1
#
_cell.length_a   1.000
_cell.length_b   1.000
_cell.length_c   1.000
_cell.angle_alpha   90.00
_cell.angle_beta   90.00
_cell.angle_gamma   90.00
#
_symmetry.space_group_name_H-M   'P 1'
#
loop_
_entity.id
_entity.type
_entity.pdbx_description
1 polymer ?
#
loop_
_entity_poly.entity_id
_entity_poly.type
_entity_poly.pdbx_seq_one_letter_code
_entity_poly.pdbx_strand_id
1 'polypeptide(L)'
;MSESVFHQFMRAESEELEQSLIAKINSGGYSAFYEWIEDFRDGLKIYSEDRIPHYQRKLARARELFPEPQRLSPSWSGIWDEFELIFACKNEVLAAIPEDKREGEWQILLDNPYSHQQVVCYPGLSFLEAAYLYGYFQRELKPNEVLRLQKIAELISVNGRKDLSLLPEA
;
A
#
# COMPACT_ATOMS: atom_id res chain seq x y z
N MET A 1 1.56 -26.43 4.44
CA MET A 1 0.98 -25.20 3.86
C MET A 1 1.68 -25.00 2.53
N SER A 2 0.97 -25.09 1.41
CA SER A 2 1.54 -24.84 0.08
C SER A 2 1.98 -23.38 -0.02
N GLU A 3 3.12 -23.12 -0.66
CA GLU A 3 3.59 -21.77 -0.97
C GLU A 3 2.54 -21.02 -1.80
N SER A 4 2.23 -19.75 -1.46
CA SER A 4 1.22 -18.97 -2.20
C SER A 4 1.64 -18.79 -3.65
N VAL A 5 0.66 -18.65 -4.55
CA VAL A 5 0.92 -18.43 -5.98
C VAL A 5 1.71 -17.14 -6.21
N PHE A 6 1.50 -16.12 -5.36
CA PHE A 6 2.28 -14.89 -5.38
C PHE A 6 3.76 -15.13 -5.11
N HIS A 7 4.12 -15.89 -4.06
CA HIS A 7 5.54 -16.16 -3.78
C HIS A 7 6.22 -16.94 -4.91
N GLN A 8 5.51 -17.89 -5.52
CA GLN A 8 5.98 -18.58 -6.71
C GLN A 8 6.18 -17.61 -7.88
N PHE A 9 5.23 -16.69 -8.11
CA PHE A 9 5.33 -15.67 -9.15
C PHE A 9 6.52 -14.73 -8.92
N MET A 10 6.74 -14.28 -7.69
CA MET A 10 7.88 -13.43 -7.34
C MET A 10 9.21 -14.14 -7.60
N ARG A 11 9.30 -15.45 -7.39
CA ARG A 11 10.52 -16.22 -7.64
C ARG A 11 10.71 -16.67 -9.09
N ALA A 12 9.66 -16.63 -9.91
CA ALA A 12 9.74 -17.13 -11.27
C ALA A 12 10.71 -16.31 -12.11
N GLU A 13 11.70 -16.97 -12.73
CA GLU A 13 12.68 -16.32 -13.63
C GLU A 13 12.44 -16.65 -15.11
N SER A 14 11.54 -17.61 -15.39
CA SER A 14 11.20 -18.07 -16.74
C SER A 14 9.74 -17.78 -17.06
N GLU A 15 9.47 -17.37 -18.31
CA GLU A 15 8.11 -17.13 -18.80
C GLU A 15 7.21 -18.36 -18.70
N GLU A 16 7.74 -19.56 -18.93
CA GLU A 16 6.97 -20.82 -18.87
C GLU A 16 6.40 -21.07 -17.46
N LEU A 17 7.22 -20.83 -16.43
CA LEU A 17 6.79 -20.96 -15.03
C LEU A 17 5.71 -19.91 -14.71
N GLU A 18 5.87 -18.67 -15.16
CA GLU A 18 4.85 -17.62 -14.99
C GLU A 18 3.53 -18.00 -15.66
N GLN A 19 3.57 -18.52 -16.90
CA GLN A 19 2.39 -18.99 -17.62
C GLN A 19 1.66 -20.12 -16.88
N SER A 20 2.41 -21.04 -16.28
CA SER A 20 1.83 -22.12 -15.47
C SER A 20 1.11 -21.59 -14.22
N LEU A 21 1.61 -20.52 -13.62
CA LEU A 21 1.02 -19.89 -12.43
C LEU A 21 -0.26 -19.13 -12.79
N ILE A 22 -0.28 -18.47 -13.95
CA ILE A 22 -1.47 -17.81 -14.48
C ILE A 22 -2.57 -18.82 -14.76
N ALA A 23 -2.24 -19.97 -15.34
CA ALA A 23 -3.22 -21.02 -15.58
C ALA A 23 -3.90 -21.45 -14.26
N LYS A 24 -3.14 -21.53 -13.16
CA LYS A 24 -3.69 -21.78 -11.83
C LYS A 24 -4.63 -20.66 -11.37
N ILE A 25 -4.22 -19.40 -11.51
CA ILE A 25 -5.04 -18.23 -11.13
C ILE A 25 -6.35 -18.21 -11.93
N ASN A 26 -6.28 -18.35 -13.26
CA ASN A 26 -7.45 -18.35 -14.13
C ASN A 26 -8.38 -19.53 -13.84
N SER A 27 -7.84 -20.71 -13.50
CA SER A 27 -8.66 -21.88 -13.13
C SER A 27 -9.38 -21.69 -11.79
N GLY A 28 -8.77 -20.94 -10.86
CA GLY A 28 -9.38 -20.59 -9.57
C GLY A 28 -10.34 -19.40 -9.65
N GLY A 29 -10.34 -18.66 -10.77
CA GLY A 29 -11.23 -17.53 -11.01
C GLY A 29 -11.05 -16.40 -10.00
N TYR A 30 -12.17 -15.85 -9.52
CA TYR A 30 -12.19 -14.69 -8.64
C TYR A 30 -11.35 -14.87 -7.37
N SER A 31 -11.53 -15.96 -6.62
CA SER A 31 -10.89 -16.12 -5.31
C SER A 31 -9.37 -16.24 -5.41
N ALA A 32 -8.88 -17.00 -6.39
CA ALA A 32 -7.44 -17.14 -6.61
C ALA A 32 -6.79 -15.82 -7.06
N PHE A 33 -7.49 -15.04 -7.90
CA PHE A 33 -7.00 -13.72 -8.29
C PHE A 33 -7.05 -12.71 -7.15
N TYR A 34 -8.11 -12.75 -6.33
CA TYR A 34 -8.24 -11.92 -5.12
C TYR A 34 -7.08 -12.15 -4.15
N GLU A 35 -6.82 -13.40 -3.77
CA GLU A 35 -5.70 -13.75 -2.88
C GLU A 35 -4.36 -13.28 -3.47
N TRP A 36 -4.15 -13.47 -4.77
CA TRP A 36 -2.93 -13.04 -5.44
C TRP A 36 -2.76 -11.50 -5.47
N ILE A 37 -3.84 -10.74 -5.67
CA ILE A 37 -3.83 -9.27 -5.62
C ILE A 37 -3.55 -8.76 -4.20
N GLU A 38 -4.16 -9.37 -3.18
CA GLU A 38 -3.91 -8.99 -1.79
C GLU A 38 -2.46 -9.31 -1.39
N ASP A 39 -1.93 -10.48 -1.76
CA ASP A 39 -0.52 -10.82 -1.55
C ASP A 39 0.40 -9.82 -2.26
N PHE A 40 0.04 -9.37 -3.48
CA PHE A 40 0.80 -8.36 -4.22
C PHE A 40 0.78 -7.01 -3.50
N ARG A 41 -0.38 -6.60 -2.99
CA ARG A 41 -0.57 -5.38 -2.21
C ARG A 41 0.26 -5.40 -0.93
N ASP A 42 0.24 -6.52 -0.21
CA ASP A 42 1.08 -6.74 0.97
C ASP A 42 2.58 -6.66 0.62
N GLY A 43 2.96 -7.25 -0.52
CA GLY A 43 4.29 -7.10 -1.08
C GLY A 43 4.68 -5.64 -1.30
N LEU A 44 3.81 -4.85 -1.94
CA LEU A 44 3.98 -3.40 -2.14
C LEU A 44 4.11 -2.64 -0.82
N LYS A 45 3.39 -3.07 0.22
CA LYS A 45 3.44 -2.48 1.55
C LYS A 45 4.81 -2.66 2.21
N ILE A 46 5.42 -3.85 2.12
CA ILE A 46 6.59 -4.20 2.94
C ILE A 46 7.95 -4.17 2.23
N TYR A 47 8.02 -4.05 0.89
CA TYR A 47 9.32 -4.06 0.22
C TYR A 47 10.21 -2.85 0.57
N SER A 48 11.52 -3.07 0.54
CA SER A 48 12.60 -2.10 0.73
C SER A 48 13.38 -1.85 -0.57
N GLU A 49 14.31 -0.89 -0.54
CA GLU A 49 15.03 -0.38 -1.72
C GLU A 49 15.76 -1.46 -2.54
N ASP A 50 16.30 -2.49 -1.87
CA ASP A 50 16.96 -3.63 -2.51
C ASP A 50 16.06 -4.40 -3.48
N ARG A 51 14.74 -4.32 -3.29
CA ARG A 51 13.75 -5.02 -4.10
C ARG A 51 13.07 -4.15 -5.15
N ILE A 52 13.40 -2.86 -5.25
CA ILE A 52 12.78 -1.94 -6.23
C ILE A 52 12.86 -2.50 -7.66
N PRO A 53 14.04 -2.93 -8.18
CA PRO A 53 14.12 -3.44 -9.55
C PRO A 53 13.35 -4.75 -9.75
N HIS A 54 13.17 -5.51 -8.68
CA HIS A 54 12.42 -6.76 -8.72
C HIS A 54 10.91 -6.50 -8.79
N TYR A 55 10.38 -5.64 -7.92
CA TYR A 55 8.96 -5.26 -7.95
C TYR A 55 8.58 -4.51 -9.22
N GLN A 56 9.45 -3.66 -9.76
CA GLN A 56 9.21 -2.99 -11.04
C GLN A 56 8.96 -4.00 -12.17
N ARG A 57 9.84 -5.00 -12.30
CA ARG A 57 9.70 -6.05 -13.31
C ARG A 57 8.45 -6.90 -13.09
N LYS A 58 8.19 -7.28 -11.83
CA LYS A 58 7.05 -8.14 -11.48
C LYS A 58 5.72 -7.42 -11.66
N LEU A 59 5.64 -6.12 -11.42
CA LEU A 59 4.45 -5.31 -11.66
C LEU A 59 4.16 -5.16 -13.16
N ALA A 60 5.19 -4.81 -13.96
CA ALA A 60 5.04 -4.75 -15.41
C ALA A 60 4.57 -6.10 -15.98
N ARG A 61 5.19 -7.19 -15.50
CA ARG A 61 4.83 -8.54 -15.92
C ARG A 61 3.41 -8.91 -15.50
N ALA A 62 3.00 -8.62 -14.27
CA ALA A 62 1.64 -8.86 -13.79
C ALA A 62 0.59 -8.19 -14.70
N ARG A 63 0.85 -6.95 -15.14
CA ARG A 63 -0.02 -6.21 -16.07
C ARG A 63 -0.10 -6.85 -17.45
N GLU A 64 1.02 -7.35 -17.99
CA GLU A 64 1.04 -8.06 -19.28
C GLU A 64 0.23 -9.36 -19.23
N LEU A 65 0.33 -10.07 -18.11
CA LEU A 65 -0.30 -11.37 -17.92
C LEU A 65 -1.81 -11.25 -17.67
N PHE A 66 -2.24 -10.16 -17.04
CA PHE A 66 -3.64 -9.86 -16.76
C PHE A 66 -3.99 -8.45 -17.25
N PRO A 67 -4.07 -8.22 -18.57
CA PRO A 67 -4.28 -6.88 -19.11
C PRO A 67 -5.66 -6.30 -18.80
N GLU A 68 -6.65 -7.16 -18.53
CA GLU A 68 -8.04 -6.78 -18.25
C GLU A 68 -8.57 -7.47 -16.97
N PRO A 69 -8.01 -7.17 -15.79
CA PRO A 69 -8.40 -7.83 -14.53
C PRO A 69 -9.88 -7.58 -14.18
N GLN A 70 -10.48 -6.52 -14.72
CA GLN A 70 -11.91 -6.23 -14.59
C GLN A 70 -12.84 -7.34 -15.14
N ARG A 71 -12.33 -8.22 -16.01
CA ARG A 71 -13.08 -9.39 -16.50
C ARG A 71 -13.30 -10.45 -15.42
N LEU A 72 -12.41 -10.51 -14.43
CA LEU A 72 -12.54 -11.40 -13.27
C LEU A 72 -13.42 -10.75 -12.19
N SER A 73 -13.25 -9.44 -11.96
CA SER A 73 -14.15 -8.63 -11.12
C SER A 73 -14.09 -7.15 -11.52
N PRO A 74 -15.23 -6.47 -11.72
CA PRO A 74 -15.26 -5.03 -11.98
C PRO A 74 -14.52 -4.17 -10.94
N SER A 75 -14.38 -4.66 -9.70
CA SER A 75 -13.64 -3.98 -8.63
C SER A 75 -12.15 -3.78 -8.92
N TRP A 76 -11.58 -4.55 -9.85
CA TRP A 76 -10.16 -4.45 -10.24
C TRP A 76 -9.94 -3.53 -11.44
N SER A 77 -10.95 -2.77 -11.87
CA SER A 77 -10.77 -1.73 -12.87
C SER A 77 -9.72 -0.72 -12.41
N GLY A 78 -8.62 -0.59 -13.16
CA GLY A 78 -7.52 0.32 -12.84
C GLY A 78 -6.65 -0.10 -11.65
N ILE A 79 -6.65 -1.38 -11.27
CA ILE A 79 -5.78 -1.91 -10.19
C ILE A 79 -4.30 -1.77 -10.52
N TRP A 80 -3.92 -1.98 -11.79
CA TRP A 80 -2.51 -1.84 -12.21
C TRP A 80 -2.04 -0.40 -12.13
N ASP A 81 -2.89 0.54 -12.53
CA ASP A 81 -2.59 1.97 -12.39
C ASP A 81 -2.48 2.39 -10.91
N GLU A 82 -3.28 1.76 -10.03
CA GLU A 82 -3.15 1.92 -8.58
C GLU A 82 -1.78 1.46 -8.08
N PHE A 83 -1.39 0.25 -8.44
CA PHE A 83 -0.14 -0.36 -7.97
C PHE A 83 1.08 0.38 -8.53
N GLU A 84 1.03 0.83 -9.78
CA GLU A 84 2.09 1.63 -10.40
C GLU A 84 2.25 2.99 -9.71
N LEU A 85 1.14 3.66 -9.38
CA LEU A 85 1.18 4.92 -8.63
C LEU A 85 1.75 4.72 -7.22
N ILE A 86 1.25 3.71 -6.49
CA ILE A 86 1.77 3.36 -5.16
C ILE A 86 3.27 3.06 -5.24
N PHE A 87 3.69 2.26 -6.22
CA PHE A 87 5.09 1.91 -6.43
C PHE A 87 5.95 3.15 -6.69
N ALA A 88 5.52 4.05 -7.59
CA ALA A 88 6.24 5.28 -7.90
C ALA A 88 6.38 6.19 -6.66
N CYS A 89 5.26 6.53 -6.00
CA CYS A 89 5.25 7.42 -4.84
C CYS A 89 6.02 6.83 -3.65
N LYS A 90 5.89 5.51 -3.39
CA LYS A 90 6.66 4.86 -2.33
C LYS A 90 8.16 4.97 -2.60
N ASN A 91 8.60 4.78 -3.83
CA ASN A 91 10.02 4.90 -4.19
C ASN A 91 10.54 6.33 -4.09
N GLU A 92 9.72 7.34 -4.37
CA GLU A 92 10.08 8.74 -4.11
C GLU A 92 10.32 8.99 -2.62
N VAL A 93 9.46 8.44 -1.75
CA VAL A 93 9.62 8.54 -0.28
C VAL A 93 10.87 7.82 0.21
N LEU A 94 11.11 6.60 -0.28
CA LEU A 94 12.33 5.83 0.04
C LEU A 94 13.57 6.65 -0.33
N ALA A 95 13.63 7.21 -1.54
CA ALA A 95 14.76 8.01 -2.00
C ALA A 95 14.93 9.34 -1.25
N ALA A 96 13.82 9.97 -0.84
CA ALA A 96 13.85 11.28 -0.18
C ALA A 96 14.32 11.23 1.28
N ILE A 97 14.12 10.11 1.97
CA ILE A 97 14.40 9.97 3.40
C ILE A 97 15.53 8.94 3.60
N PRO A 98 16.74 9.38 4.03
CA PRO A 98 17.88 8.50 4.27
C PRO A 98 17.60 7.38 5.27
N GLU A 99 18.26 6.23 5.09
CA GLU A 99 18.01 5.01 5.88
C GLU A 99 18.16 5.22 7.39
N ASP A 100 19.20 5.96 7.81
CA ASP A 100 19.49 6.31 9.20
C ASP A 100 18.41 7.19 9.86
N LYS A 101 17.51 7.78 9.08
CA LYS A 101 16.41 8.62 9.57
C LYS A 101 15.06 7.90 9.60
N ARG A 102 14.96 6.66 9.12
CA ARG A 102 13.69 5.95 8.95
C ARG A 102 13.16 5.30 10.22
N GLU A 103 14.03 4.93 11.15
CA GLU A 103 13.62 4.24 12.38
C GLU A 103 12.74 5.13 13.27
N GLY A 104 11.63 4.58 13.77
CA GLY A 104 10.70 5.27 14.66
C GLY A 104 9.26 5.22 14.16
N GLU A 105 8.40 5.98 14.82
CA GLU A 105 6.98 6.07 14.46
C GLU A 105 6.74 7.14 13.38
N TRP A 106 5.92 6.78 12.41
CA TRP A 106 5.47 7.63 11.33
C TRP A 106 3.95 7.78 11.34
N GLN A 107 3.48 8.86 10.74
CA GLN A 107 2.06 9.10 10.53
C GLN A 107 1.79 9.69 9.15
N ILE A 108 0.56 9.45 8.68
CA ILE A 108 -0.01 10.11 7.52
C ILE A 108 -1.10 11.08 7.98
N LEU A 109 -1.05 12.32 7.47
CA LEU A 109 -2.08 13.33 7.68
C LEU A 109 -2.74 13.69 6.35
N LEU A 110 -4.06 13.67 6.30
CA LEU A 110 -4.86 14.24 5.21
C LEU A 110 -5.66 15.41 5.76
N ASP A 111 -5.49 16.55 5.12
CA ASP A 111 -6.03 17.82 5.57
C ASP A 111 -6.53 18.63 4.37
N ASN A 112 -7.53 19.48 4.57
CA ASN A 112 -7.92 20.49 3.59
C ASN A 112 -7.96 21.84 4.30
N PRO A 113 -6.94 22.71 4.12
CA PRO A 113 -6.83 23.95 4.87
C PRO A 113 -7.93 24.97 4.56
N TYR A 114 -8.76 24.71 3.55
CA TYR A 114 -9.90 25.54 3.16
C TYR A 114 -11.25 24.93 3.56
N SER A 115 -11.24 23.83 4.33
CA SER A 115 -12.43 23.12 4.78
C SER A 115 -12.53 23.14 6.31
N HIS A 116 -13.75 23.07 6.83
CA HIS A 116 -14.01 22.84 8.26
C HIS A 116 -14.05 21.35 8.63
N GLN A 117 -13.72 20.46 7.68
CA GLN A 117 -13.64 19.02 7.92
C GLN A 117 -12.49 18.69 8.86
N GLN A 118 -12.63 17.55 9.55
CA GLN A 118 -11.59 17.05 10.44
C GLN A 118 -10.37 16.58 9.64
N VAL A 119 -9.19 16.80 10.21
CA VAL A 119 -7.94 16.23 9.71
C VAL A 119 -7.96 14.73 10.00
N VAL A 120 -7.69 13.91 8.98
CA VAL A 120 -7.54 12.47 9.14
C VAL A 120 -6.09 12.17 9.49
N CYS A 121 -5.87 11.37 10.52
CA CYS A 121 -4.55 10.94 10.96
C CYS A 121 -4.47 9.40 11.02
N TYR A 122 -3.43 8.84 10.41
CA TYR A 122 -3.04 7.43 10.56
C TYR A 122 -1.72 7.38 11.33
N PRO A 123 -1.74 7.26 12.67
CA PRO A 123 -0.55 7.22 13.52
C PRO A 123 0.01 5.81 13.67
N GLY A 124 1.15 5.66 14.38
CA GLY A 124 1.66 4.34 14.77
C GLY A 124 2.25 3.51 13.62
N LEU A 125 2.64 4.12 12.50
CA LEU A 125 3.12 3.40 11.32
C LEU A 125 4.64 3.20 11.39
N SER A 126 5.12 2.07 10.86
CA SER A 126 6.53 1.98 10.45
C SER A 126 6.78 2.81 9.19
N PHE A 127 8.05 3.10 8.89
CA PHE A 127 8.41 3.90 7.72
C PHE A 127 7.90 3.28 6.39
N LEU A 128 8.06 1.97 6.21
CA LEU A 128 7.65 1.30 4.95
C LEU A 128 6.13 1.32 4.77
N GLU A 129 5.38 1.16 5.86
CA GLU A 129 3.91 1.25 5.84
C GLU A 129 3.45 2.67 5.55
N ALA A 130 4.09 3.67 6.17
CA ALA A 130 3.78 5.07 5.93
C ALA A 130 4.11 5.48 4.48
N ALA A 131 5.23 5.00 3.92
CA ALA A 131 5.59 5.24 2.52
C ALA A 131 4.59 4.59 1.55
N TYR A 132 4.11 3.38 1.86
CA TYR A 132 3.03 2.73 1.10
C TYR A 132 1.73 3.54 1.16
N LEU A 133 1.29 3.91 2.37
CA LEU A 133 0.05 4.68 2.56
C LEU A 133 0.13 6.06 1.92
N TYR A 134 1.31 6.69 1.91
CA TYR A 134 1.55 7.93 1.19
C TYR A 134 1.21 7.78 -0.30
N GLY A 135 1.70 6.72 -0.96
CA GLY A 135 1.35 6.44 -2.36
C GLY A 135 -0.12 6.07 -2.55
N TYR A 136 -0.68 5.29 -1.62
CA TYR A 136 -2.10 4.88 -1.66
C TYR A 136 -3.04 6.08 -1.63
N PHE A 137 -2.85 7.01 -0.70
CA PHE A 137 -3.71 8.18 -0.56
C PHE A 137 -3.50 9.24 -1.64
N GLN A 138 -2.35 9.28 -2.33
CA GLN A 138 -2.16 10.23 -3.43
C GLN A 138 -3.23 10.11 -4.52
N ARG A 139 -3.67 8.88 -4.83
CA ARG A 139 -4.71 8.63 -5.84
C ARG A 139 -6.05 9.30 -5.48
N GLU A 140 -6.35 9.37 -4.19
CA GLU A 140 -7.65 9.79 -3.67
C GLU A 140 -7.70 11.27 -3.30
N LEU A 141 -6.58 11.99 -3.42
CA LEU A 141 -6.49 13.41 -3.08
C LEU A 141 -7.45 14.25 -3.93
N LYS A 142 -8.38 14.90 -3.24
CA LYS A 142 -9.30 15.87 -3.85
C LYS A 142 -8.62 17.23 -4.02
N PRO A 143 -9.20 18.12 -4.83
CA PRO A 143 -8.69 19.49 -4.97
C PRO A 143 -8.53 20.16 -3.60
N ASN A 144 -7.36 20.76 -3.40
CA ASN A 144 -6.94 21.45 -2.18
C ASN A 144 -6.74 20.56 -0.94
N GLU A 145 -6.87 19.23 -1.05
CA GLU A 145 -6.39 18.34 0.00
C GLU A 145 -4.86 18.28 -0.02
N VAL A 146 -4.28 18.14 1.17
CA VAL A 146 -2.85 18.07 1.43
C VAL A 146 -2.56 16.77 2.15
N LEU A 147 -1.72 15.94 1.52
CA LEU A 147 -1.16 14.74 2.12
C LEU A 147 0.20 15.05 2.74
N ARG A 148 0.40 14.67 4.00
CA ARG A 148 1.68 14.82 4.70
C ARG A 148 2.13 13.48 5.25
N LEU A 149 3.39 13.15 5.01
CA LEU A 149 4.12 12.07 5.68
C LEU A 149 5.01 12.69 6.75
N GLN A 150 4.88 12.25 8.00
CA GLN A 150 5.58 12.86 9.13
C GLN A 150 6.15 11.80 10.06
N LYS A 151 7.40 11.99 10.49
CA LYS A 151 8.02 11.22 11.58
C LYS A 151 7.67 11.86 12.92
N ILE A 152 7.25 11.05 13.88
CA ILE A 152 7.00 11.47 15.25
C ILE A 152 8.33 11.49 16.01
N ALA A 153 8.68 12.66 16.55
CA ALA A 153 9.84 12.81 17.42
C ALA A 153 9.47 12.56 18.89
N GLU A 154 8.36 13.15 19.34
CA GLU A 154 7.87 13.06 20.71
C GLU A 154 6.35 12.94 20.69
N LEU A 155 5.79 12.12 21.59
CA LEU A 155 4.35 11.91 21.72
C LEU A 155 3.95 11.95 23.19
N ILE A 156 2.94 12.77 23.51
CA ILE A 156 2.23 12.73 24.78
C ILE A 156 0.80 12.27 24.48
N SER A 157 0.38 11.19 25.14
CA SER A 157 -0.97 10.67 25.01
C SER A 157 -1.60 10.51 26.38
N VAL A 158 -2.89 10.87 26.48
CA VAL A 158 -3.70 10.70 27.68
C VAL A 158 -5.11 10.29 27.26
N ASN A 159 -5.68 9.34 27.99
CA ASN A 159 -7.05 8.93 27.79
C ASN A 159 -8.01 9.84 28.57
N GLY A 160 -9.24 9.95 28.08
CA GLY A 160 -10.31 10.68 28.76
C GLY A 160 -10.52 10.15 30.18
N ARG A 161 -10.57 11.07 31.15
CA ARG A 161 -10.77 10.78 32.57
C ARG A 161 -12.22 11.06 32.95
N LYS A 162 -12.93 10.03 33.42
CA LYS A 162 -14.35 10.17 33.82
C LYS A 162 -14.57 11.25 34.87
N ASP A 163 -13.65 11.36 35.83
CA ASP A 163 -13.71 12.35 36.91
C ASP A 163 -13.49 13.80 36.44
N LEU A 164 -12.99 13.99 35.21
CA LEU A 164 -12.78 15.30 34.58
C LEU A 164 -13.68 15.52 33.36
N SER A 165 -14.51 14.53 32.99
CA SER A 165 -15.39 14.62 31.82
C SER A 165 -16.64 15.42 32.16
N LEU A 166 -17.02 16.34 31.27
CA LEU A 166 -18.33 17.01 31.32
C LEU A 166 -19.49 16.05 31.02
N LEU A 167 -19.19 14.89 30.41
CA LEU A 167 -20.11 13.81 30.10
C LEU A 167 -19.51 12.47 30.58
N PRO A 168 -19.60 12.14 31.88
CA PRO A 168 -18.90 11.01 32.49
C PRO A 168 -19.51 9.63 32.17
N GLU A 169 -20.75 9.59 31.63
CA GLU A 169 -21.51 8.37 31.35
C GLU A 169 -21.75 8.10 29.86
N ALA A 170 -21.13 8.87 28.95
CA ALA A 170 -21.18 8.63 27.51
C ALA A 170 -20.21 7.52 27.07
#